data_AF-L7UGS1-F1
#
_entry.id   AF-L7UGS1-F1
#
_cell.length_a   1.000
_cell.length_b   1.000
_cell.length_c   1.000
_cell.angle_alpha   90.00
_cell.angle_beta   90.00
_cell.angle_gamma   90.00
#
_symmetry.space_group_name_H-M   'P 1'
#
loop_
_entity.id
_entity.type
_entity.pdbx_description
1 polymer ?
#
loop_
_entity_poly.entity_id
_entity_poly.type
_entity_poly.pdbx_seq_one_letter_code
_entity_poly.pdbx_strand_id
1 'polypeptide(L)' 'MERIQQVHQDSRRTYGSPRVQAELKAQGLPVGRHRVARLMREAGLGAR' A
#
# COMPACT_ATOMS: atom_id res chain seq x y z
N MET A 1 -0.64 -2.62 9.87
CA MET A 1 -0.65 -1.40 9.04
C MET A 1 0.76 -1.01 8.59
N GLU A 2 1.81 -1.42 9.31
CA GLU A 2 3.20 -1.11 9.00
C GLU A 2 3.65 -1.56 7.60
N ARG A 3 3.19 -2.72 7.11
CA ARG A 3 3.59 -3.22 5.78
C ARG A 3 3.15 -2.34 4.60
N ILE A 4 1.96 -1.74 4.67
CA ILE A 4 1.48 -0.80 3.62
C ILE A 4 2.32 0.48 3.63
N GLN A 5 2.61 1.00 4.81
CA GLN A 5 3.46 2.18 4.99
C GLN A 5 4.90 1.89 4.55
N GLN A 6 5.43 0.72 4.87
CA GLN A 6 6.76 0.30 4.48
C GLN A 6 6.88 0.21 2.96
N VAL A 7 5.99 -0.53 2.30
CA VAL A 7 5.96 -0.64 0.84
C VAL A 7 5.81 0.73 0.17
N HIS A 8 4.95 1.59 0.70
CA HIS A 8 4.77 2.94 0.16
C HIS A 8 6.03 3.81 0.36
N GLN A 9 6.72 3.70 1.50
CA GLN A 9 7.97 4.41 1.76
C GLN A 9 9.13 3.88 0.91
N ASP A 10 9.29 2.56 0.81
CA ASP A 10 10.29 1.89 -0.03
C ASP A 10 10.12 2.29 -1.50
N SER A 11 8.88 2.46 -1.93
CA SER A 11 8.52 2.93 -3.27
C SER A 11 8.63 4.45 -3.45
N ARG A 12 9.32 5.16 -2.54
CA ARG A 12 9.49 6.62 -2.53
C ARG A 12 8.16 7.39 -2.61
N ARG A 13 7.10 6.83 -2.01
CA ARG A 13 5.73 7.37 -2.00
C ARG A 13 5.09 7.52 -3.38
N THR A 14 5.66 6.88 -4.40
CA THR A 14 5.14 6.93 -5.78
C THR A 14 4.05 5.90 -6.05
N TYR A 15 3.94 4.88 -5.18
CA TYR A 15 2.99 3.79 -5.37
C TYR A 15 1.65 4.13 -4.74
N GLY A 16 0.62 4.19 -5.59
CA GLY A 16 -0.77 4.18 -5.17
C GLY A 16 -1.26 2.78 -4.77
N SER A 17 -2.52 2.71 -4.33
CA SER A 17 -3.14 1.48 -3.82
C SER A 17 -3.06 0.24 -4.73
N PRO A 18 -3.08 0.34 -6.09
CA PRO A 18 -2.91 -0.85 -6.93
C PRO A 18 -1.51 -1.46 -6.85
N ARG A 19 -0.46 -0.62 -6.84
CA ARG A 19 0.93 -1.09 -6.82
C ARG A 19 1.34 -1.58 -5.43
N VAL A 20 0.88 -0.89 -4.39
CA VAL A 20 1.05 -1.36 -3.01
C VAL A 20 0.37 -2.72 -2.80
N GLN A 21 -0.81 -2.93 -3.37
CA GLN A 21 -1.50 -4.23 -3.30
C GLN A 21 -0.76 -5.34 -4.04
N ALA A 22 -0.22 -5.06 -5.22
CA ALA A 22 0.58 -6.04 -5.98
C ALA A 22 1.83 -6.47 -5.20
N GLU A 23 2.54 -5.51 -4.60
CA GLU A 23 3.74 -5.77 -3.80
C GLU A 23 3.42 -6.56 -2.53
N LEU A 24 2.35 -6.21 -1.82
CA LEU A 24 1.92 -6.97 -0.64
C LEU A 24 1.53 -8.41 -1.02
N LYS A 25 0.89 -8.60 -2.17
CA LYS A 25 0.58 -9.94 -2.69
C LYS A 25 1.85 -10.72 -3.04
N ALA A 26 2.85 -10.07 -3.63
CA ALA A 26 4.15 -10.67 -3.93
C ALA A 26 4.90 -11.09 -2.65
N GLN A 27 4.75 -10.32 -1.57
CA GLN A 27 5.26 -10.64 -0.24
C GLN A 27 4.43 -11.71 0.49
N GLY A 28 3.43 -12.32 -0.16
CA GLY A 28 2.58 -13.37 0.41
C GLY A 28 1.49 -12.86 1.35
N LEU A 29 1.22 -11.55 1.40
CA LEU A 29 0.12 -11.00 2.19
C LEU A 29 -1.17 -10.93 1.35
N PRO A 30 -2.21 -11.72 1.69
CA PRO A 30 -3.50 -11.66 1.01
C PRO A 30 -4.28 -10.42 1.48
N VAL A 31 -4.09 -9.30 0.77
CA VAL A 31 -4.81 -8.04 1.02
C VAL A 31 -5.65 -7.63 -0.19
N GLY A 32 -6.93 -7.36 0.05
CA GLY A 32 -7.84 -6.89 -0.99
C GLY A 32 -7.58 -5.43 -1.36
N ARG A 33 -7.81 -5.08 -2.64
CA ARG A 33 -7.64 -3.71 -3.17
C ARG A 33 -8.37 -2.64 -2.35
N HIS A 34 -9.63 -2.89 -1.99
CA HIS A 34 -10.43 -1.95 -1.18
C HIS A 34 -9.87 -1.75 0.22
N ARG A 35 -9.33 -2.83 0.82
CA ARG A 35 -8.65 -2.76 2.13
C ARG A 35 -7.39 -1.92 2.00
N VAL A 36 -6.52 -2.17 1.01
CA VAL A 36 -5.31 -1.37 0.78
C VAL A 36 -5.65 0.10 0.56
N ALA A 37 -6.65 0.41 -0.29
CA ALA A 37 -7.06 1.78 -0.54
C ALA A 37 -7.58 2.50 0.71
N ARG A 38 -8.43 1.84 1.51
CA ARG A 38 -8.91 2.39 2.78
C ARG A 38 -7.76 2.64 3.75
N LEU A 39 -6.87 1.67 3.91
CA LEU A 39 -5.75 1.76 4.84
C LEU A 39 -4.72 2.82 4.42
N MET A 40 -4.48 2.99 3.11
CA MET A 40 -3.67 4.09 2.60
C MET A 40 -4.31 5.45 2.86
N ARG A 41 -5.63 5.58 2.70
CA ARG A 41 -6.37 6.80 3.00
C ARG A 41 -6.33 7.15 4.49
N GLU A 42 -6.56 6.16 5.37
CA GLU A 42 -6.47 6.31 6.83
C GLU A 42 -5.05 6.71 7.27
N ALA A 43 -4.02 6.21 6.58
CA ALA A 43 -2.63 6.53 6.87
C ALA A 43 -2.12 7.79 6.15
N GLY A 44 -2.97 8.53 5.43
CA GLY A 44 -2.56 9.72 4.67
C GLY A 44 -1.55 9.45 3.54
N LEU A 45 -1.43 8.20 3.10
CA LEU A 45 -0.50 7.76 2.07
C LEU A 45 -1.12 8.01 0.69
N GLY A 46 -1.08 9.25 0.24
CA GLY A 46 -1.38 9.64 -1.13
C GLY A 46 -0.10 9.85 -1.92
N ALA A 47 -0.05 9.37 -3.16
CA ALA A 47 0.90 9.93 -4.11
C ALA A 47 0.49 11.40 -4.31
N ARG A 48 1.40 12.33 -4.00
CA ARG A 48 1.30 13.73 -4.42
C ARG A 48 1.78 13.86 -5.85
#